data_AF-A0A183PTQ6-F1
#
_entry.id   AF-A0A183PTQ6-F1
#
_cell.length_a   1.000
_cell.length_b   1.000
_cell.length_c   1.000
_cell.angle_alpha   90.00
_cell.angle_beta   90.00
_cell.angle_gamma   90.00
#
_symmetry.space_group_name_H-M   'P 1'
#
loop_
_entity.id
_entity.type
_entity.pdbx_description
1 polymer ?
#
loop_
_entity_poly.entity_id
_entity_poly.type
_entity_poly.pdbx_seq_one_letter_code
_entity_poly.pdbx_strand_id
1 'polypeptide(L)'
;MFFAPTILKLVNSGYNVDLLCFTTGNYGGVGHERKRELDVAVKKLGIRRSTIIDSDTFEDDPSSFWPTEELIDIVCQTCHKFRSRSVVSFDEFGVSGHRNHCVLAKVLKKACRDQLIPQLFVLQSVSILHRFPDEQCLTFWLNFPNRQLNYEIDV
;
A
#
# COMPACT_ATOMS: atom_id res chain seq x y z
N MET A 1 -6.40 1.16 8.86
CA MET A 1 -5.30 2.10 8.47
C MET A 1 -5.53 2.61 7.05
N PHE A 2 -4.72 3.58 6.57
CA PHE A 2 -4.91 4.45 5.39
C PHE A 2 -5.83 3.94 4.26
N PHE A 3 -5.66 2.70 3.81
CA PHE A 3 -6.43 2.11 2.71
C PHE A 3 -7.76 1.46 3.10
N ALA A 4 -8.14 1.39 4.38
CA ALA A 4 -9.35 0.70 4.82
C ALA A 4 -10.63 1.24 4.14
N PRO A 5 -10.85 2.57 4.00
CA PRO A 5 -11.99 3.08 3.22
C PRO A 5 -11.98 2.61 1.77
N THR A 6 -10.82 2.65 1.11
CA THR A 6 -10.64 2.19 -0.28
C THR A 6 -10.92 0.70 -0.42
N ILE A 7 -10.37 -0.13 0.48
CA ILE A 7 -10.57 -1.57 0.50
C ILE A 7 -12.05 -1.90 0.65
N LEU A 8 -12.73 -1.30 1.63
CA LEU A 8 -14.15 -1.53 1.86
C LEU A 8 -15.00 -1.12 0.65
N LYS A 9 -14.72 0.04 0.04
CA LYS A 9 -15.44 0.48 -1.17
C LYS A 9 -15.28 -0.50 -2.32
N LEU A 10 -14.06 -0.98 -2.58
CA LEU A 10 -13.77 -1.95 -3.64
C LEU A 10 -14.46 -3.29 -3.39
N VAL A 11 -14.32 -3.84 -2.19
CA VAL A 11 -14.95 -5.10 -1.80
C VAL A 11 -16.46 -5.02 -1.90
N ASN A 12 -17.08 -3.96 -1.37
CA ASN A 12 -18.54 -3.75 -1.44
C ASN A 12 -19.05 -3.53 -2.87
N SER A 13 -18.17 -3.13 -3.78
CA SER A 13 -18.49 -2.98 -5.21
C SER A 13 -18.23 -4.28 -6.00
N GLY A 14 -17.93 -5.39 -5.32
CA GLY A 14 -17.73 -6.72 -5.93
C GLY A 14 -16.32 -6.97 -6.49
N TYR A 15 -15.36 -6.07 -6.23
CA TYR A 15 -13.98 -6.28 -6.64
C TYR A 15 -13.24 -7.20 -5.67
N ASN A 16 -12.39 -8.07 -6.22
CA ASN A 16 -11.46 -8.85 -5.43
C ASN A 16 -10.28 -7.98 -4.99
N VAL A 17 -10.08 -7.86 -3.68
CA VAL A 17 -8.92 -7.19 -3.08
C VAL A 17 -8.03 -8.25 -2.43
N ASP A 18 -6.74 -8.23 -2.74
CA ASP A 18 -5.73 -9.08 -2.10
C ASP A 18 -4.66 -8.18 -1.43
N LEU A 19 -3.94 -8.70 -0.43
CA LEU A 19 -2.95 -7.95 0.35
C LEU A 19 -1.56 -8.61 0.29
N LEU A 20 -0.54 -7.80 0.02
CA LEU A 20 0.87 -8.15 0.23
C LEU A 20 1.44 -7.24 1.33
N CYS A 21 1.96 -7.85 2.40
CA CYS A 21 2.62 -7.16 3.50
C CYS A 21 4.10 -7.55 3.53
N PHE A 22 5.02 -6.59 3.50
CA PHE A 22 6.45 -6.86 3.39
C PHE A 22 7.16 -7.18 4.70
N THR A 23 6.52 -6.89 5.83
CA THR A 23 7.06 -7.21 7.15
C THR A 23 5.96 -7.74 8.06
N THR A 24 6.39 -8.29 9.17
CA THR A 24 5.54 -8.70 10.29
C THR A 24 5.32 -7.58 11.30
N GLY A 25 5.97 -6.43 11.08
CA GLY A 25 5.99 -5.32 12.02
C GLY A 25 6.75 -5.61 13.31
N ASN A 26 7.80 -6.44 13.27
CA ASN A 26 8.47 -6.96 14.48
C ASN A 26 9.46 -5.99 15.14
N TYR A 27 9.51 -4.70 14.78
CA TYR A 27 10.44 -3.74 15.37
C TYR A 27 10.42 -3.74 16.92
N GLY A 28 9.22 -3.83 17.50
CA GLY A 28 9.02 -3.87 18.96
C GLY A 28 8.98 -5.29 19.55
N GLY A 29 9.39 -6.32 18.81
CA GLY A 29 9.32 -7.72 19.27
C GLY A 29 7.91 -8.32 19.34
N VAL A 30 6.90 -7.64 18.79
CA VAL A 30 5.47 -8.03 18.82
C VAL A 30 4.92 -8.43 17.44
N GLY A 31 5.80 -8.87 16.54
CA GLY A 31 5.43 -9.21 15.16
C GLY A 31 4.46 -10.38 15.07
N HIS A 32 4.52 -11.32 16.02
CA HIS A 32 3.61 -12.46 16.08
C HIS A 32 2.18 -12.03 16.43
N GLU A 33 2.01 -11.11 17.38
CA GLU A 33 0.72 -10.51 17.74
C GLU A 33 0.18 -9.70 16.55
N ARG A 34 1.02 -8.89 15.91
CA ARG A 34 0.65 -8.08 14.74
C ARG A 34 0.21 -8.92 13.54
N LYS A 35 0.82 -10.10 13.30
CA LYS A 35 0.33 -11.06 12.29
C LYS A 35 -1.10 -11.50 12.60
N ARG A 36 -1.40 -11.86 13.86
CA ARG A 36 -2.74 -12.27 14.27
C ARG A 36 -3.75 -11.14 14.13
N GLU A 37 -3.37 -9.92 14.50
CA GLU A 37 -4.20 -8.72 14.30
C GLU A 37 -4.48 -8.48 12.81
N LEU A 38 -3.46 -8.64 11.95
CA LEU A 38 -3.59 -8.49 10.51
C LEU A 38 -4.52 -9.55 9.91
N ASP A 39 -4.41 -10.81 10.34
CA ASP A 39 -5.30 -11.89 9.88
C ASP A 39 -6.77 -11.61 10.24
N VAL A 40 -7.02 -11.06 11.43
CA VAL A 40 -8.37 -10.62 11.83
C VAL A 40 -8.83 -9.45 10.97
N ALA A 41 -7.96 -8.47 10.71
CA ALA A 41 -8.29 -7.31 9.88
C ALA A 41 -8.60 -7.70 8.42
N VAL A 42 -7.80 -8.60 7.83
CA VAL A 42 -8.01 -9.14 6.47
C VAL A 42 -9.40 -9.74 6.34
N LYS A 43 -9.81 -10.57 7.30
CA LYS A 43 -11.15 -11.18 7.32
C LYS A 43 -12.26 -10.12 7.46
N LYS A 44 -12.10 -9.17 8.39
CA LYS A 44 -13.09 -8.11 8.63
C LYS A 44 -13.27 -7.18 7.43
N LEU A 45 -12.21 -6.95 6.65
CA LEU A 45 -12.24 -6.09 5.47
C LEU A 45 -12.71 -6.81 4.20
N GLY A 46 -12.95 -8.13 4.24
CA GLY A 46 -13.33 -8.92 3.07
C GLY A 46 -12.21 -9.09 2.05
N ILE A 47 -10.94 -9.01 2.49
CA ILE A 47 -9.78 -9.24 1.64
C ILE A 47 -9.72 -10.73 1.29
N ARG A 48 -9.62 -11.04 0.00
CA ARG A 48 -9.72 -12.40 -0.55
C ARG A 48 -8.50 -13.26 -0.18
N ARG A 49 -7.29 -12.74 -0.35
CA ARG A 49 -6.03 -13.40 0.02
C ARG A 49 -5.07 -12.40 0.63
N SER A 50 -4.22 -12.88 1.52
CA SER A 50 -3.09 -12.12 2.05
C SER A 50 -1.80 -12.93 1.93
N THR A 51 -0.67 -12.23 1.84
CA THR A 51 0.67 -12.81 2.00
C THR A 51 1.49 -11.84 2.84
N ILE A 52 2.13 -12.37 3.87
CA ILE A 52 3.05 -11.61 4.74
C ILE A 52 4.44 -12.18 4.47
N ILE A 53 5.38 -11.30 4.13
CA ILE A 53 6.78 -11.64 4.00
C ILE A 53 7.38 -11.66 5.40
N ASP A 54 7.85 -12.84 5.79
CA ASP A 54 8.51 -13.11 7.06
C ASP A 54 9.94 -13.51 6.74
N SER A 55 10.78 -12.51 6.53
CA SER A 55 12.18 -12.68 6.12
C SER A 55 13.03 -11.64 6.84
N ASP A 56 14.20 -12.07 7.33
CA ASP A 56 15.22 -11.20 7.92
C ASP A 56 15.80 -10.20 6.90
N THR A 57 15.49 -10.38 5.60
CA THR A 57 15.88 -9.42 4.55
C THR A 57 15.04 -8.14 4.59
N PHE A 58 13.81 -8.20 5.10
CA PHE A 58 12.86 -7.09 5.13
C PHE A 58 12.47 -6.75 6.56
N GLU A 59 13.46 -6.46 7.40
CA GLU A 59 13.22 -6.07 8.78
C GLU A 59 12.44 -4.74 8.85
N ASP A 60 11.55 -4.64 9.83
CA ASP A 60 10.77 -3.43 10.11
C ASP A 60 11.59 -2.40 10.92
N ASP A 61 12.88 -2.24 10.60
CA ASP A 61 13.78 -1.35 11.32
C ASP A 61 14.11 -0.11 10.46
N PRO A 62 14.05 1.13 11.00
CA PRO A 62 14.41 2.34 10.26
C PRO A 62 15.84 2.36 9.70
N SER A 63 16.75 1.60 10.29
CA SER A 63 18.14 1.44 9.84
C SER A 63 18.32 0.33 8.79
N SER A 64 17.30 -0.51 8.58
CA SER A 64 17.35 -1.62 7.63
C SER A 64 17.45 -1.14 6.18
N PHE A 65 18.14 -1.92 5.37
CA PHE A 65 18.27 -1.73 3.93
C PHE A 65 17.57 -2.87 3.20
N TRP A 66 16.55 -2.54 2.42
CA TRP A 66 15.81 -3.54 1.65
C TRP A 66 16.38 -3.65 0.22
N PRO A 67 16.82 -4.84 -0.22
CA PRO A 67 17.30 -5.06 -1.57
C PRO A 67 16.20 -4.78 -2.61
N THR A 68 16.45 -3.84 -3.52
CA THR A 68 15.42 -3.39 -4.46
C THR A 68 15.04 -4.43 -5.50
N GLU A 69 16.01 -5.23 -5.97
CA GLU A 69 15.76 -6.31 -6.94
C GLU A 69 14.87 -7.41 -6.35
N GLU A 70 15.14 -7.84 -5.12
CA GLU A 70 14.32 -8.85 -4.45
C GLU A 70 12.90 -8.33 -4.15
N LEU A 71 12.76 -7.04 -3.80
CA LEU A 71 11.43 -6.41 -3.71
C LEU A 71 10.68 -6.48 -5.04
N ILE A 72 11.33 -6.15 -6.16
CA ILE A 72 10.72 -6.23 -7.49
C ILE A 72 10.25 -7.65 -7.76
N ASP A 73 11.11 -8.65 -7.53
CA ASP A 73 10.80 -10.05 -7.76
C ASP A 73 9.59 -10.51 -6.94
N ILE A 74 9.58 -10.19 -5.64
CA ILE A 74 8.45 -10.54 -4.75
C ILE A 74 7.16 -9.87 -5.22
N VAL A 75 7.18 -8.58 -5.58
CA VAL A 75 5.98 -7.89 -6.08
C VAL A 75 5.50 -8.54 -7.38
N CYS A 76 6.38 -8.81 -8.33
CA CYS A 76 6.03 -9.37 -9.64
C CYS A 76 5.44 -10.77 -9.49
N GLN A 77 6.10 -11.63 -8.72
CA GLN A 77 5.61 -12.98 -8.42
C GLN A 77 4.25 -12.93 -7.72
N THR A 78 4.08 -12.00 -6.77
CA THR A 78 2.81 -11.85 -6.06
C THR A 78 1.71 -11.34 -6.99
N CYS A 79 1.98 -10.36 -7.86
CA CYS A 79 1.03 -9.88 -8.86
C CYS A 79 0.58 -11.01 -9.80
N HIS A 80 1.52 -11.85 -10.22
CA HIS A 80 1.20 -13.02 -11.06
C HIS A 80 0.36 -14.05 -10.30
N LYS A 81 0.79 -14.46 -9.09
CA LYS A 81 0.06 -15.37 -8.20
C LYS A 81 -1.35 -14.86 -7.90
N PHE A 82 -1.48 -13.55 -7.72
CA PHE A 82 -2.77 -12.93 -7.41
C PHE A 82 -3.62 -12.61 -8.65
N ARG A 83 -3.05 -12.70 -9.85
CA ARG A 83 -3.67 -12.22 -11.10
C ARG A 83 -4.13 -10.77 -10.96
N SER A 84 -3.29 -9.95 -10.33
CA SER A 84 -3.57 -8.54 -10.06
C SER A 84 -3.70 -7.79 -11.38
N ARG A 85 -4.68 -6.89 -11.48
CA ARG A 85 -4.83 -5.94 -12.59
C ARG A 85 -4.33 -4.54 -12.26
N SER A 86 -4.25 -4.25 -10.97
CA SER A 86 -3.82 -2.97 -10.44
C SER A 86 -3.12 -3.21 -9.10
N VAL A 87 -2.17 -2.34 -8.77
CA VAL A 87 -1.47 -2.28 -7.49
C VAL A 87 -1.78 -0.94 -6.86
N VAL A 88 -2.05 -0.92 -5.56
CA VAL A 88 -2.27 0.30 -4.79
C VAL A 88 -1.21 0.38 -3.69
N SER A 89 -0.51 1.50 -3.57
CA SER A 89 0.51 1.71 -2.54
C SER A 89 0.65 3.19 -2.18
N PHE A 90 1.67 3.55 -1.42
CA PHE A 90 2.00 4.94 -1.10
C PHE A 90 2.82 5.60 -2.21
N ASP A 91 2.82 6.93 -2.22
CA ASP A 91 3.76 7.69 -3.03
C ASP A 91 5.19 7.67 -2.46
N GLU A 92 6.10 8.41 -3.10
CA GLU A 92 7.53 8.40 -2.75
C GLU A 92 7.88 8.97 -1.38
N PHE A 93 6.94 9.67 -0.73
CA PHE A 93 7.11 10.17 0.62
C PHE A 93 6.57 9.19 1.67
N GLY A 94 5.92 8.11 1.25
CA GLY A 94 5.50 7.03 2.15
C GLY A 94 4.52 7.46 3.24
N VAL A 95 3.79 8.57 3.04
CA VAL A 95 2.89 9.26 3.99
C VAL A 95 3.61 9.90 5.17
N SER A 96 4.47 9.16 5.86
CA SER A 96 5.19 9.62 7.06
C SER A 96 6.70 9.82 6.84
N GLY A 97 7.22 9.51 5.65
CA GLY A 97 8.66 9.50 5.37
C GLY A 97 9.38 8.23 5.84
N HIS A 98 8.64 7.22 6.33
CA HIS A 98 9.26 5.98 6.81
C HIS A 98 9.98 5.23 5.68
N ARG A 99 11.23 4.82 5.92
CA ARG A 99 12.13 4.25 4.89
C ARG A 99 11.52 3.05 4.16
N ASN A 100 10.87 2.13 4.89
CA ASN A 100 10.19 0.96 4.31
C ASN A 100 9.12 1.35 3.28
N HIS A 101 8.38 2.43 3.54
CA HIS A 101 7.37 2.94 2.60
C HIS A 101 8.02 3.63 1.41
N CYS A 102 9.05 4.46 1.65
CA CYS A 102 9.75 5.19 0.60
C CYS A 102 10.49 4.26 -0.38
N VAL A 103 11.17 3.21 0.11
CA VAL A 103 11.87 2.23 -0.74
C VAL A 103 10.87 1.43 -1.57
N LEU A 104 9.77 0.98 -0.96
CA LEU A 104 8.73 0.24 -1.67
C LEU A 104 8.06 1.11 -2.76
N ALA A 105 7.78 2.38 -2.47
CA ALA A 105 7.22 3.30 -3.45
C ALA A 105 8.16 3.50 -4.66
N LYS A 106 9.47 3.66 -4.41
CA LYS A 106 10.48 3.75 -5.49
C LYS A 106 10.52 2.48 -6.33
N VAL A 107 10.53 1.31 -5.69
CA VAL A 107 10.52 0.01 -6.35
C VAL A 107 9.27 -0.16 -7.22
N LEU A 108 8.08 0.13 -6.69
CA LEU A 108 6.83 0.01 -7.43
C LEU A 108 6.76 0.97 -8.62
N LYS A 109 7.23 2.22 -8.45
CA LYS A 109 7.33 3.18 -9.56
C LYS A 109 8.25 2.67 -10.67
N LYS A 110 9.41 2.10 -10.32
CA LYS A 110 10.33 1.49 -11.28
C LYS A 110 9.71 0.28 -11.97
N ALA A 111 9.17 -0.68 -11.21
CA ALA A 111 8.54 -1.88 -11.75
C ALA A 111 7.35 -1.56 -12.67
N CYS A 112 6.56 -0.54 -12.36
CA CYS A 112 5.46 -0.08 -13.21
C CYS A 112 5.97 0.55 -14.51
N ARG A 113 7.03 1.37 -14.44
CA ARG A 113 7.67 1.98 -15.62
C ARG A 113 8.25 0.91 -16.55
N ASP A 114 8.90 -0.09 -15.95
CA ASP A 114 9.52 -1.21 -16.65
C ASP A 114 8.48 -2.29 -17.06
N GLN A 115 7.19 -2.03 -16.83
CA GLN A 115 6.05 -2.90 -17.20
C GLN A 115 6.10 -4.30 -16.57
N LEU A 116 6.79 -4.44 -15.43
CA LEU A 116 6.91 -5.68 -14.68
C LEU A 116 5.67 -5.96 -13.80
N ILE A 117 4.95 -4.89 -13.45
CA ILE A 117 3.71 -4.96 -12.68
C ILE A 117 2.57 -4.26 -13.44
N PRO A 118 1.30 -4.56 -13.09
CA PRO A 118 0.15 -3.86 -13.64
C PRO A 118 0.10 -2.38 -13.23
N GLN A 119 -1.00 -1.70 -13.56
CA GLN A 119 -1.17 -0.28 -13.25
C GLN A 119 -0.94 0.00 -11.76
N LEU A 120 -0.23 1.08 -11.45
CA LEU A 120 0.05 1.52 -10.09
C LEU A 120 -0.79 2.76 -9.76
N PHE A 121 -1.56 2.67 -8.68
CA PHE A 121 -2.19 3.80 -8.03
C PHE A 121 -1.48 4.11 -6.72
N VAL A 122 -1.25 5.40 -6.45
CA VAL A 122 -0.56 5.84 -5.23
C VAL A 122 -1.43 6.76 -4.39
N LEU A 123 -1.43 6.55 -3.07
CA LEU A 123 -1.94 7.52 -2.13
C LEU A 123 -0.94 8.67 -2.00
N GLN A 124 -1.35 9.86 -2.42
CA GLN A 124 -0.52 11.06 -2.32
C GLN A 124 -0.37 11.50 -0.86
N SER A 125 0.86 11.79 -0.48
CA SER A 125 1.21 12.38 0.80
C SER A 125 0.84 13.87 0.79
N VAL A 126 0.19 14.34 1.85
CA VAL A 126 -0.18 15.75 2.02
C VAL A 126 0.81 16.45 2.95
N SER A 127 1.28 17.65 2.57
CA SER A 127 2.19 18.42 3.43
C SER A 127 1.49 18.89 4.70
N ILE A 128 2.16 18.76 5.86
CA ILE A 128 1.65 19.18 7.18
C ILE A 128 1.33 20.69 7.24
N LEU A 129 1.99 21.51 6.41
CA LEU A 129 1.82 22.96 6.34
C LEU A 129 0.47 23.45 5.77
N HIS A 130 -0.41 22.54 5.33
CA HIS A 130 -1.80 22.87 4.95
C HIS A 130 -2.83 22.57 6.07
N ARG A 131 -2.39 22.34 7.32
CA ARG A 131 -3.25 22.41 8.52
C ARG A 131 -3.01 23.78 9.16
N PHE A 132 -4.00 24.67 9.30
CA PHE A 132 -5.04 24.73 10.36
C PHE A 132 -5.89 26.04 10.17
N PRO A 133 -6.95 26.34 10.95
CA PRO A 133 -7.69 25.54 11.94
C PRO A 133 -9.19 25.44 11.60
N ASP A 134 -9.85 24.34 11.95
CA ASP A 134 -11.15 24.36 12.63
C ASP A 134 -11.56 22.92 12.93
N GLU A 135 -12.16 22.77 14.10
CA GLU A 135 -12.45 21.50 14.75
C GLU A 135 -13.38 20.61 13.90
N GLN A 136 -13.21 19.29 14.08
CA GLN A 136 -14.14 18.24 13.66
C GLN A 136 -14.24 17.98 12.15
N CYS A 137 -13.24 17.29 11.58
CA CYS A 137 -13.48 16.11 10.75
C CYS A 137 -12.15 15.49 10.28
N LEU A 138 -11.92 14.23 10.65
CA LEU A 138 -10.95 13.33 10.00
C LEU A 138 -11.48 12.94 8.61
N THR A 139 -11.58 13.90 7.70
CA THR A 139 -11.87 13.64 6.29
C THR A 139 -10.55 13.69 5.53
N PHE A 140 -10.06 12.53 5.11
CA PHE A 140 -9.00 12.45 4.11
C PHE A 140 -9.57 12.96 2.78
N TRP A 141 -9.21 14.18 2.40
CA TRP A 141 -9.51 14.71 1.08
C TRP A 141 -8.52 14.13 0.07
N LEU A 142 -8.99 13.23 -0.79
CA LEU A 142 -8.31 12.92 -2.05
C LEU A 142 -8.52 14.12 -2.99
N ASN A 143 -7.63 15.10 -2.94
CA ASN A 143 -7.60 16.16 -3.95
C ASN A 143 -7.08 15.57 -5.26
N PHE A 144 -7.97 15.37 -6.24
CA PHE A 144 -7.58 15.16 -7.63
C PHE A 144 -7.35 16.53 -8.28
N PRO A 145 -6.11 16.95 -8.61
CA PRO A 145 -5.92 18.11 -9.45
C PRO A 145 -6.38 17.79 -10.88
N ASN A 146 -7.20 18.70 -11.40
CA ASN A 146 -7.87 18.64 -12.69
C ASN A 146 -6.92 18.79 -13.90
N ARG A 147 -7.31 18.11 -15.00
CA ARG A 147 -6.86 18.18 -16.42
C ARG A 147 -5.59 17.37 -16.78
N GLN A 148 -5.57 16.52 -17.82
CA GLN A 148 -6.48 16.26 -18.93
C GLN A 148 -6.12 14.89 -19.54
N LEU A 149 -7.11 14.00 -19.74
CA LEU A 149 -7.34 13.15 -20.93
C LEU A 149 -8.31 12.00 -20.58
N ASN A 150 -9.57 12.22 -20.98
CA ASN A 150 -10.58 11.28 -21.44
C ASN A 150 -10.45 9.82 -20.99
N TYR A 151 -11.34 9.38 -20.08
CA TYR A 151 -12.38 8.37 -20.30
C TYR A 151 -13.25 8.36 -19.03
N GLU A 152 -14.51 8.80 -19.17
CA GLU A 152 -15.52 8.76 -18.12
C GLU A 152 -15.81 7.32 -17.72
N ILE A 153 -15.74 7.03 -16.42
CA ILE A 153 -16.61 6.05 -15.78
C ILE A 153 -17.32 6.81 -14.67
N ASP A 154 -18.59 7.11 -14.91
CA ASP A 154 -19.50 7.60 -13.88
C ASP A 154 -19.69 6.50 -12.81
N VAL A 155 -19.45 6.86 -11.54
CA VAL A 155 -19.84 6.12 -10.32
C VAL A 155 -20.43 7.10 -9.33
#